data_AF-Q3IWQ9-F1
#
_entry.id   AF-Q3IWQ9-F1
#
_cell.length_a   1.000
_cell.length_b   1.000
_cell.length_c   1.000
_cell.angle_alpha   90.00
_cell.angle_beta   90.00
_cell.angle_gamma   90.00
#
_symmetry.space_group_name_H-M   'P 1'
#
loop_
_entity.id
_entity.type
_entity.pdbx_description
1 polymer ?
#
loop_
_entity_poly.entity_id
_entity_poly.type
_entity_poly.pdbx_seq_one_letter_code
_entity_poly.pdbx_strand_id
1 'polypeptide(L)'
;MKTVRRPGVRRPIRSSEHGNDGKGMDPASAHTTAEAPGATAASACRSGPLEFGQQSFPREGAAPLRASCRPVSRRSAPVPGQPDLFIDLWLRKRGGFVIAHSLLGGCGTGKTATGAGDLEEAMSVIEAYCRTLSTAPAGHPPGPKACASDLAEAIIELARFRDRRRIFLGLAGEALDDWQACPACRPHAPS
;
A
#
# COMPACT_ATOMS: atom_id res chain seq x y z
N MET A 1 -52.57 29.24 -11.88
CA MET A 1 -53.53 28.37 -12.59
C MET A 1 -53.03 26.94 -12.52
N LYS A 2 -53.88 26.04 -12.05
CA LYS A 2 -53.62 24.60 -11.88
C LYS A 2 -53.86 23.91 -13.23
N THR A 3 -53.00 22.96 -13.60
CA THR A 3 -53.37 21.91 -14.55
C THR A 3 -53.03 20.55 -13.96
N VAL A 4 -54.09 19.84 -13.63
CA VAL A 4 -54.16 18.44 -13.22
C VAL A 4 -54.54 17.63 -14.45
N ARG A 5 -53.92 16.46 -14.68
CA ARG A 5 -54.59 15.16 -14.93
C ARG A 5 -53.60 14.00 -15.14
N ARG A 6 -53.77 12.98 -14.29
CA ARG A 6 -53.35 11.55 -14.36
C ARG A 6 -54.13 10.82 -15.48
N PRO A 7 -53.93 9.53 -15.87
CA PRO A 7 -53.48 8.33 -15.10
C PRO A 7 -52.51 7.43 -15.91
N GLY A 8 -51.97 6.28 -15.50
CA GLY A 8 -52.12 5.35 -14.39
C GLY A 8 -51.57 4.00 -14.85
N VAL A 9 -50.76 3.31 -14.05
CA VAL A 9 -50.58 1.85 -14.16
C VAL A 9 -50.41 1.31 -12.74
N ARG A 10 -51.37 0.46 -12.37
CA ARG A 10 -51.42 -0.28 -11.11
C ARG A 10 -50.36 -1.39 -11.12
N ARG A 11 -49.72 -1.60 -9.96
CA ARG A 11 -49.03 -2.86 -9.62
C ARG A 11 -50.06 -4.01 -9.50
N PRO A 12 -49.59 -5.26 -9.46
CA PRO A 12 -49.71 -5.92 -8.17
C PRO A 12 -48.42 -6.62 -7.70
N ILE A 13 -48.19 -6.43 -6.41
CA ILE A 13 -47.34 -7.21 -5.52
C ILE A 13 -47.99 -8.59 -5.35
N ARG A 14 -47.22 -9.67 -5.40
CA ARG A 14 -47.59 -10.95 -4.77
C ARG A 14 -46.56 -11.29 -3.70
N SER A 15 -47.06 -11.48 -2.49
CA SER A 15 -46.34 -12.03 -1.34
C SER A 15 -46.60 -13.53 -1.23
N SER A 16 -45.55 -14.25 -0.83
CA SER A 16 -45.47 -15.38 0.13
C SER A 16 -46.44 -16.58 0.03
N GLU A 17 -45.84 -17.78 -0.01
CA GLU A 17 -46.16 -18.99 0.78
C GLU A 17 -44.96 -19.97 0.60
N HIS A 18 -44.11 -20.17 1.61
CA HIS A 18 -44.13 -21.27 2.59
C HIS A 18 -44.28 -22.68 2.00
N GLY A 19 -43.16 -23.38 1.88
CA GLY A 19 -43.05 -24.83 1.73
C GLY A 19 -41.84 -25.31 2.53
N ASN A 20 -42.12 -25.90 3.69
CA ASN A 20 -41.16 -26.52 4.58
C ASN A 20 -41.34 -28.04 4.41
N ASP A 21 -40.34 -28.73 3.87
CA ASP A 21 -40.28 -30.19 3.87
C ASP A 21 -38.83 -30.64 3.64
N GLY A 22 -38.40 -31.70 4.35
CA GLY A 22 -37.30 -32.54 3.87
C GLY A 22 -36.04 -32.61 4.73
N LYS A 23 -36.22 -33.16 5.93
CA LYS A 23 -35.25 -33.97 6.70
C LYS A 23 -34.21 -34.70 5.82
N GLY A 24 -32.92 -34.50 6.10
CA GLY A 24 -31.80 -35.24 5.49
C GLY A 24 -30.52 -35.05 6.29
N MET A 25 -30.34 -35.86 7.33
CA MET A 25 -29.07 -36.06 8.04
C MET A 25 -28.19 -36.97 7.19
N ASP A 26 -26.96 -36.53 6.92
CA ASP A 26 -25.79 -37.39 6.72
C ASP A 26 -24.52 -36.57 6.99
N PRO A 27 -23.70 -36.88 8.02
CA PRO A 27 -22.35 -36.38 8.15
C PRO A 27 -21.37 -37.43 7.60
N ALA A 28 -20.89 -37.23 6.38
CA ALA A 28 -19.81 -38.03 5.81
C ALA A 28 -18.52 -37.20 5.75
N SER A 29 -17.58 -37.60 6.60
CA SER A 29 -16.13 -37.45 6.54
C SER A 29 -15.54 -36.92 5.23
N ALA A 30 -14.74 -35.86 5.36
CA ALA A 30 -13.48 -35.75 4.62
C ALA A 30 -12.48 -34.95 5.45
N HIS A 31 -11.56 -35.68 6.08
CA HIS A 31 -10.27 -35.15 6.49
C HIS A 31 -9.55 -34.61 5.25
N THR A 32 -9.23 -33.31 5.25
CA THR A 32 -8.08 -32.82 4.50
C THR A 32 -7.29 -31.89 5.40
N THR A 33 -6.39 -32.52 6.15
CA THR A 33 -5.20 -31.88 6.70
C THR A 33 -4.38 -31.38 5.52
N ALA A 34 -4.40 -30.08 5.25
CA ALA A 34 -3.37 -29.46 4.43
C ALA A 34 -2.44 -28.72 5.39
N GLU A 35 -1.32 -29.39 5.68
CA GLU A 35 -0.11 -28.77 6.19
C GLU A 35 0.29 -27.56 5.34
N ALA A 36 0.90 -26.59 6.02
CA ALA A 36 1.38 -25.32 5.51
C ALA A 36 2.31 -25.47 4.28
N PRO A 37 2.55 -24.36 3.57
CA PRO A 37 3.74 -23.63 3.95
C PRO A 37 3.46 -22.15 4.16
N GLY A 38 3.98 -21.63 5.28
CA GLY A 38 4.30 -20.22 5.39
C GLY A 38 5.26 -19.86 4.26
N ALA A 39 4.73 -19.22 3.23
CA ALA A 39 5.52 -18.49 2.27
C ALA A 39 6.00 -17.20 2.95
N THR A 40 7.02 -17.33 3.79
CA THR A 40 7.99 -16.26 3.95
C THR A 40 8.54 -16.04 2.56
N ALA A 41 8.01 -15.05 1.84
CA ALA A 41 8.58 -14.62 0.58
C ALA A 41 9.95 -14.03 0.92
N ALA A 42 10.94 -14.92 0.98
CA ALA A 42 12.34 -14.55 0.92
C ALA A 42 12.46 -13.63 -0.30
N SER A 43 12.87 -12.40 -0.04
CA SER A 43 13.22 -11.41 -1.05
C SER A 43 14.25 -12.04 -1.96
N ALA A 44 13.80 -12.60 -3.07
CA ALA A 44 14.68 -13.05 -4.12
C ALA A 44 15.23 -11.77 -4.74
N CYS A 45 16.45 -11.40 -4.35
CA CYS A 45 17.33 -10.60 -5.17
C CYS A 45 17.24 -11.18 -6.59
N ARG A 46 16.58 -10.46 -7.51
CA ARG A 46 16.45 -10.92 -8.90
C ARG A 46 17.82 -10.79 -9.54
N SER A 47 18.59 -11.87 -9.47
CA SER A 47 19.92 -12.03 -10.05
C SER A 47 19.82 -12.30 -11.55
N GLY A 48 19.30 -11.34 -12.31
CA GLY A 48 19.45 -11.26 -13.76
C GLY A 48 19.96 -9.87 -14.13
N PRO A 49 20.52 -9.64 -15.34
CA PRO A 49 20.84 -8.30 -15.78
C PRO A 49 19.53 -7.51 -15.85
N LEU A 50 19.27 -6.69 -14.84
CA LEU A 50 18.12 -5.82 -14.82
C LEU A 50 18.41 -4.72 -15.85
N GLU A 51 17.91 -4.94 -17.06
CA GLU A 51 18.04 -4.01 -18.17
C GLU A 51 17.39 -2.66 -17.84
N PHE A 52 17.97 -1.59 -18.37
CA PHE A 52 17.40 -0.26 -18.20
C PHE A 52 16.13 -0.13 -19.04
N GLY A 53 14.98 0.02 -18.38
CA GLY A 53 13.68 0.24 -19.00
C GLY A 53 13.17 1.66 -18.76
N GLN A 54 12.30 2.16 -19.64
CA GLN A 54 11.57 3.40 -19.35
C GLN A 54 10.54 3.12 -18.25
N GLN A 55 10.61 3.88 -17.16
CA GLN A 55 9.71 3.78 -16.02
C GLN A 55 9.02 5.12 -15.77
N SER A 56 7.74 5.06 -15.38
CA SER A 56 6.95 6.21 -14.96
C SER A 56 6.48 5.99 -13.53
N PHE A 57 6.91 6.86 -12.63
CA PHE A 57 6.60 6.78 -11.21
C PHE A 57 5.62 7.89 -10.81
N PRO A 58 4.58 7.60 -10.01
CA PRO A 58 3.70 8.63 -9.49
C PRO A 58 4.49 9.58 -8.57
N ARG A 59 4.14 10.87 -8.59
CA ARG A 59 4.66 11.87 -7.66
C ARG A 59 3.50 12.56 -6.97
N GLU A 60 3.56 12.68 -5.66
CA GLU A 60 2.58 13.47 -4.93
C GLU A 60 2.75 14.96 -5.26
N GLY A 61 1.64 15.62 -5.63
CA GLY A 61 1.61 17.06 -5.92
C GLY A 61 2.35 17.51 -7.19
N ALA A 62 2.84 16.58 -8.02
CA ALA A 62 3.63 16.90 -9.21
C ALA A 62 3.37 15.92 -10.37
N ALA A 63 3.84 16.28 -11.57
CA ALA A 63 3.80 15.39 -12.73
C ALA A 63 4.62 14.10 -12.48
N PRO A 64 4.21 12.95 -13.02
CA PRO A 64 4.94 11.69 -12.85
C PRO A 64 6.42 11.79 -13.22
N LEU A 65 7.28 11.16 -12.42
CA LEU A 65 8.71 11.07 -12.70
C LEU A 65 8.94 10.03 -13.79
N ARG A 66 9.45 10.43 -14.94
CA ARG A 66 9.79 9.51 -16.04
C ARG A 66 11.30 9.40 -16.16
N ALA A 67 11.82 8.18 -16.09
CA ALA A 67 13.25 7.95 -16.20
C ALA A 67 13.56 6.55 -16.73
N SER A 68 14.65 6.42 -17.49
CA SER A 68 15.19 5.10 -17.85
C SER A 68 15.98 4.56 -16.67
N CYS A 69 15.45 3.51 -16.04
CA CYS A 69 15.98 2.96 -14.80
C CYS A 69 15.97 1.44 -14.81
N ARG A 70 16.76 0.84 -13.93
CA ARG A 70 16.66 -0.57 -13.55
C ARG A 70 16.42 -0.68 -12.04
N PRO A 71 15.64 -1.67 -11.58
CA PRO A 71 15.47 -1.87 -10.15
C PRO A 71 16.79 -2.31 -9.50
N VAL A 72 17.01 -1.89 -8.26
CA VAL A 72 18.21 -2.21 -7.47
C VAL A 72 17.81 -2.97 -6.22
N SER A 73 16.87 -2.40 -5.47
CA SER A 73 16.32 -3.00 -4.27
C SER A 73 14.82 -2.74 -4.23
N ARG A 74 14.09 -3.69 -3.66
CA ARG A 74 12.65 -3.59 -3.42
C ARG A 74 12.35 -4.27 -2.10
N ARG A 75 11.75 -3.52 -1.20
CA ARG A 75 11.15 -4.04 0.02
C ARG A 75 9.65 -3.78 -0.05
N SER A 76 8.87 -4.79 0.28
CA SER A 76 7.42 -4.64 0.41
C SER A 76 6.87 -5.51 1.53
N ALA A 77 5.85 -5.00 2.22
CA ALA A 77 5.15 -5.72 3.27
C ALA A 77 3.63 -5.66 3.04
N PRO A 78 2.93 -6.80 3.13
CA PRO A 78 1.48 -6.83 3.00
C PRO A 78 0.81 -6.15 4.20
N VAL A 79 -0.32 -5.50 3.96
CA VAL A 79 -1.16 -4.91 5.02
C VAL A 79 -2.59 -5.43 4.88
N PRO A 80 -3.16 -6.11 5.88
CA PRO A 80 -4.52 -6.65 5.79
C PRO A 80 -5.56 -5.58 5.42
N GLY A 81 -6.31 -5.85 4.34
CA GLY A 81 -7.38 -4.97 3.87
C GLY A 81 -6.90 -3.65 3.26
N GLN A 82 -5.60 -3.49 2.98
CA GLN A 82 -5.01 -2.28 2.40
C GLN A 82 -3.95 -2.62 1.34
N PRO A 83 -3.58 -1.68 0.46
CA PRO A 83 -2.46 -1.87 -0.44
C PRO A 83 -1.14 -2.08 0.31
N ASP A 84 -0.29 -2.95 -0.24
CA ASP A 84 1.04 -3.20 0.29
C ASP A 84 1.85 -1.91 0.47
N LEU A 85 2.62 -1.88 1.55
CA LEU A 85 3.63 -0.87 1.77
C LEU A 85 4.90 -1.28 1.04
N PHE A 86 5.59 -0.33 0.41
CA PHE A 86 6.85 -0.62 -0.28
C PHE A 86 7.82 0.56 -0.22
N ILE A 87 9.11 0.24 -0.38
CA ILE A 87 10.23 1.16 -0.62
C ILE A 87 11.11 0.49 -1.68
N ASP A 88 11.23 1.14 -2.82
CA ASP A 88 12.00 0.67 -3.97
C ASP A 88 13.11 1.67 -4.30
N LEU A 89 14.29 1.13 -4.62
CA LEU A 89 15.41 1.88 -5.18
C LEU A 89 15.64 1.45 -6.62
N TRP A 90 15.80 2.44 -7.49
CA TRP A 90 16.07 2.26 -8.90
C TRP A 90 17.33 3.03 -9.29
N LEU A 91 18.22 2.41 -10.06
CA LEU A 91 19.38 3.07 -10.64
C LEU A 91 18.98 3.66 -11.99
N ARG A 92 19.32 4.92 -12.24
CA ARG A 92 19.06 5.62 -13.50
C ARG A 92 20.17 5.34 -14.51
N LYS A 93 19.82 5.24 -15.79
CA LYS A 93 20.78 4.97 -16.88
C LYS A 93 21.89 6.01 -16.99
N ARG A 94 21.60 7.27 -16.62
CA ARG A 94 22.53 8.41 -16.66
C ARG A 94 23.20 8.69 -15.31
N GLY A 95 23.14 7.75 -14.36
CA GLY A 95 23.59 7.96 -12.99
C GLY A 95 22.51 8.57 -12.09
N GLY A 96 22.72 8.39 -10.79
CA GLY A 96 21.76 8.71 -9.73
C GLY A 96 20.64 7.68 -9.61
N PHE A 97 19.71 7.98 -8.70
CA PHE A 97 18.69 7.05 -8.24
C PHE A 97 17.28 7.62 -8.37
N VAL A 98 16.31 6.71 -8.36
CA VAL A 98 14.91 7.02 -8.07
C VAL A 98 14.49 6.19 -6.86
N ILE A 99 13.90 6.87 -5.90
CA ILE A 99 13.31 6.28 -4.71
C ILE A 99 11.80 6.33 -4.90
N ALA A 100 11.13 5.19 -4.88
CA ALA A 100 9.69 5.11 -4.92
C ALA A 100 9.17 4.44 -3.65
N HIS A 101 8.18 5.03 -2.98
CA HIS A 101 7.67 4.48 -1.73
C HIS A 101 6.20 4.78 -1.52
N SER A 102 5.56 3.99 -0.64
CA SER A 102 4.22 4.26 -0.15
C SER A 102 4.19 5.54 0.70
N LEU A 103 3.11 6.29 0.57
CA LEU A 103 2.81 7.43 1.44
C LEU A 103 1.80 7.03 2.52
N LEU A 104 2.11 7.46 3.73
CA LEU A 104 1.29 7.35 4.93
C LEU A 104 0.89 8.77 5.35
N GLY A 105 -0.23 9.26 4.82
CA GLY A 105 -0.79 10.56 5.17
C GLY A 105 -2.26 10.66 4.75
N GLY A 106 -3.14 11.08 5.67
CA GLY A 106 -4.58 11.22 5.42
C GLY A 106 -5.34 9.91 5.16
N CYS A 107 -6.63 10.01 4.80
CA CYS A 107 -7.53 8.88 4.50
C CYS A 107 -7.19 8.11 3.20
N GLY A 108 -5.93 8.13 2.74
CA GLY A 108 -5.54 7.59 1.45
C GLY A 108 -4.23 6.79 1.47
N THR A 109 -4.14 5.81 0.57
CA THR A 109 -2.95 4.99 0.32
C THR A 109 -2.21 5.55 -0.90
N GLY A 110 -1.54 6.68 -0.71
CA GLY A 110 -0.75 7.33 -1.76
C GLY A 110 0.57 6.61 -2.04
N LYS A 111 1.22 6.96 -3.15
CA LYS A 111 2.58 6.53 -3.51
C LYS A 111 3.30 7.72 -4.12
N THR A 112 4.60 7.85 -3.89
CA THR A 112 5.40 8.92 -4.49
C THR A 112 6.76 8.41 -4.95
N ALA A 113 7.44 9.24 -5.73
CA ALA A 113 8.80 9.01 -6.13
C ALA A 113 9.61 10.30 -6.20
N THR A 114 10.88 10.17 -5.83
CA THR A 114 11.86 11.25 -5.76
C THR A 114 13.12 10.81 -6.49
N GLY A 115 13.72 11.73 -7.26
CA GLY A 115 15.03 11.50 -7.84
C GLY A 115 16.13 11.93 -6.88
N ALA A 116 17.24 11.21 -6.88
CA ALA A 116 18.45 11.56 -6.14
C ALA A 116 19.67 11.48 -7.07
N GLY A 117 20.67 12.33 -6.83
CA GLY A 117 21.93 12.37 -7.55
C GLY A 117 22.86 11.21 -7.19
N ASP A 118 22.82 10.77 -5.94
CA ASP A 118 23.62 9.66 -5.41
C ASP A 118 22.87 8.87 -4.33
N LEU A 119 23.55 7.89 -3.74
CA LEU A 119 22.98 6.99 -2.75
C LEU A 119 22.72 7.70 -1.41
N GLU A 120 23.60 8.62 -1.01
CA GLU A 120 23.50 9.34 0.25
C GLU A 120 22.27 10.26 0.25
N GLU A 121 22.04 10.96 -0.87
CA GLU A 121 20.82 11.72 -1.09
C GLU A 121 19.59 10.80 -1.10
N ALA A 122 19.68 9.61 -1.73
CA ALA A 122 18.58 8.65 -1.75
C ALA A 122 18.18 8.16 -0.35
N MET A 123 19.17 7.83 0.48
CA MET A 123 18.97 7.44 1.88
C MET A 123 18.38 8.60 2.68
N SER A 124 18.94 9.80 2.53
CA SER A 124 18.47 11.02 3.20
C SER A 124 17.00 11.32 2.93
N VAL A 125 16.49 11.05 1.71
CA VAL A 125 15.08 11.19 1.35
C VAL A 125 14.18 10.28 2.22
N ILE A 126 14.54 9.00 2.36
CA ILE A 126 13.77 8.04 3.17
C ILE A 126 13.86 8.38 4.66
N GLU A 127 15.03 8.74 5.15
CA GLU A 127 15.21 9.13 6.54
C GLU A 127 14.41 10.39 6.90
N ALA A 128 14.43 11.40 6.03
CA ALA A 128 13.63 12.61 6.21
C ALA A 128 12.13 12.31 6.25
N TYR A 129 11.68 11.38 5.40
CA TYR A 129 10.30 10.91 5.41
C TYR A 129 9.97 10.16 6.70
N CYS A 130 10.85 9.27 7.17
CA CYS A 130 10.67 8.54 8.43
C CYS A 130 10.63 9.49 9.65
N ARG A 131 11.46 10.54 9.67
CA ARG A 131 11.42 11.59 10.71
C ARG A 131 10.07 12.30 10.72
N THR A 132 9.59 12.70 9.55
CA THR A 132 8.25 13.32 9.40
C THR A 132 7.14 12.38 9.88
N LEU A 133 7.18 11.11 9.51
CA LEU A 133 6.18 10.12 9.93
C LEU A 133 6.19 9.83 11.43
N SER A 134 7.37 9.86 12.06
CA SER A 134 7.52 9.60 13.50
C SER A 134 6.86 10.69 14.34
N THR A 135 6.82 11.93 13.85
CA THR A 135 6.19 13.08 14.51
C THR A 135 4.80 13.41 13.97
N ALA A 136 4.39 12.82 12.86
CA ALA A 136 3.08 13.08 12.25
C ALA A 136 1.93 12.69 13.19
N PRO A 137 0.92 13.57 13.34
CA PRO A 137 -0.29 13.23 14.07
C PRO A 137 -1.03 12.12 13.33
N ALA A 138 -1.46 11.11 14.08
CA ALA A 138 -2.06 9.90 13.51
C ALA A 138 -3.54 10.05 13.09
N GLY A 139 -4.08 11.26 13.21
CA GLY A 139 -5.46 11.61 12.88
C GLY A 139 -5.88 12.89 13.58
N HIS A 140 -7.03 13.44 13.18
CA HIS A 140 -7.68 14.52 13.93
C HIS A 140 -8.70 13.90 14.87
N PRO A 141 -8.72 14.28 16.16
CA PRO A 141 -9.76 13.78 17.06
C PRO A 141 -11.13 14.22 16.54
N PRO A 142 -12.15 13.35 16.62
CA PRO A 142 -13.51 13.72 16.23
C PRO A 142 -13.98 14.91 17.10
N GLY A 143 -14.78 15.79 16.50
CA GLY A 143 -15.29 16.97 17.19
C GLY A 143 -16.23 16.61 18.35
N PRO A 144 -16.50 17.55 19.28
CA PRO A 144 -17.26 17.29 20.51
C PRO A 144 -18.73 16.87 20.30
N LYS A 145 -19.24 16.95 19.07
CA LYS A 145 -20.60 16.52 18.69
C LYS A 145 -20.63 15.21 17.89
N ALA A 146 -19.49 14.54 17.72
CA ALA A 146 -19.40 13.28 16.99
C ALA A 146 -20.18 12.18 17.71
N CYS A 147 -20.84 11.32 16.96
CA CYS A 147 -21.57 10.20 17.54
C CYS A 147 -20.62 9.04 17.87
N ALA A 148 -21.11 8.05 18.62
CA ALA A 148 -20.29 6.93 19.07
C ALA A 148 -19.70 6.11 17.90
N SER A 149 -20.39 6.00 16.77
CA SER A 149 -19.86 5.32 15.58
C SER A 149 -18.70 6.09 14.94
N ASP A 150 -18.78 7.43 14.87
CA ASP A 150 -17.70 8.27 14.34
C ASP A 150 -16.44 8.14 15.21
N LEU A 151 -16.63 8.07 16.54
CA LEU A 151 -15.52 7.85 17.47
C LEU A 151 -14.91 6.45 17.28
N ALA A 152 -15.74 5.41 17.13
CA ALA A 152 -15.25 4.05 16.89
C ALA A 152 -14.46 3.95 15.58
N GLU A 153 -14.95 4.57 14.51
CA GLU A 153 -14.25 4.63 13.22
C GLU A 153 -12.93 5.39 13.33
N ALA A 154 -12.91 6.53 14.03
CA ALA A 154 -11.68 7.28 14.28
C ALA A 154 -10.62 6.46 15.06
N ILE A 155 -11.05 5.65 16.04
CA ILE A 155 -10.15 4.75 16.80
C ILE A 155 -9.60 3.65 15.90
N ILE A 156 -10.43 3.06 15.03
CA ILE A 156 -10.01 2.02 14.09
C ILE A 156 -9.00 2.58 13.08
N GLU A 157 -9.27 3.75 12.50
CA GLU A 157 -8.35 4.42 11.58
C GLU A 157 -7.03 4.81 12.25
N LEU A 158 -7.08 5.28 13.51
CA LEU A 158 -5.89 5.54 14.31
C LEU A 158 -5.04 4.27 14.53
N ALA A 159 -5.69 3.15 14.86
CA ALA A 159 -5.00 1.88 15.03
C ALA A 159 -4.36 1.41 13.71
N ARG A 160 -5.09 1.48 12.59
CA ARG A 160 -4.59 1.16 11.25
C ARG A 160 -3.40 2.02 10.86
N PHE A 161 -3.47 3.33 11.10
CA PHE A 161 -2.36 4.25 10.84
C PHE A 161 -1.14 3.88 11.67
N ARG A 162 -1.31 3.62 12.97
CA ARG A 162 -0.21 3.24 13.87
C ARG A 162 0.48 1.96 13.38
N ASP A 163 -0.29 0.95 13.01
CA ASP A 163 0.24 -0.33 12.56
C ASP A 163 0.98 -0.19 11.22
N ARG A 164 0.40 0.55 10.27
CA ARG A 164 1.05 0.84 8.98
C ARG A 164 2.33 1.64 9.14
N ARG A 165 2.34 2.65 10.03
CA ARG A 165 3.54 3.43 10.35
C ARG A 165 4.64 2.52 10.90
N ARG A 166 4.32 1.63 11.85
CA ARG A 166 5.29 0.68 12.39
C ARG A 166 5.87 -0.22 11.31
N ILE A 167 5.02 -0.80 10.46
CA ILE A 167 5.45 -1.67 9.35
C ILE A 167 6.36 -0.90 8.38
N PHE A 168 5.97 0.30 7.98
CA PHE A 168 6.76 1.12 7.06
C PHE A 168 8.12 1.50 7.64
N LEU A 169 8.20 1.86 8.93
CA LEU A 169 9.47 2.20 9.57
C LEU A 169 10.41 0.97 9.62
N GLY A 170 9.88 -0.22 9.89
CA GLY A 170 10.66 -1.46 9.80
C GLY A 170 11.18 -1.71 8.38
N LEU A 171 10.30 -1.55 7.39
CA LEU A 171 10.64 -1.66 5.97
C LEU A 171 11.73 -0.68 5.55
N ALA A 172 11.69 0.56 6.07
CA ALA A 172 12.68 1.58 5.79
C ALA A 172 14.05 1.21 6.36
N GLY A 173 14.11 0.66 7.59
CA GLY A 173 15.35 0.14 8.15
C GLY A 173 15.98 -0.93 7.26
N GLU A 174 15.20 -1.96 6.91
CA GLU A 174 15.68 -3.03 6.02
C GLU A 174 16.13 -2.51 4.65
N ALA A 175 15.40 -1.56 4.07
CA ALA A 175 15.77 -0.98 2.78
C ALA A 175 17.09 -0.20 2.87
N LEU A 176 17.28 0.61 3.92
CA LEU A 176 18.52 1.36 4.12
C LEU A 176 19.72 0.44 4.33
N ASP A 177 19.55 -0.63 5.11
CA ASP A 177 20.58 -1.66 5.32
C ASP A 177 20.98 -2.33 3.99
N ASP A 178 20.00 -2.70 3.16
CA ASP A 178 20.25 -3.28 1.83
C ASP A 178 21.04 -2.31 0.94
N TRP A 179 20.69 -1.03 0.95
CA TRP A 179 21.28 -0.03 0.08
C TRP A 179 22.74 0.22 0.43
N GLN A 180 23.08 0.26 1.73
CA GLN A 180 24.46 0.35 2.20
C GLN A 180 25.29 -0.88 1.81
N ALA A 181 24.69 -2.07 1.85
CA ALA A 181 25.36 -3.31 1.48
C ALA A 181 25.48 -3.51 -0.05
N CYS A 182 24.70 -2.78 -0.86
CA CYS A 182 24.57 -3.04 -2.29
C CYS A 182 25.81 -2.57 -3.10
N PRO A 183 26.53 -3.47 -3.78
CA PRO A 183 27.67 -3.08 -4.62
C PRO A 183 27.27 -2.19 -5.80
N ALA A 184 26.06 -2.39 -6.35
CA ALA A 184 25.52 -1.60 -7.47
C ALA A 184 25.18 -0.15 -7.08
N CYS A 185 25.20 0.17 -5.79
CA CYS A 185 24.99 1.51 -5.26
C CYS A 185 26.31 2.27 -5.03
N ARG A 186 27.46 1.61 -5.20
CA ARG A 186 28.77 2.28 -5.11
C ARG A 186 29.07 3.02 -6.41
N PRO A 187 29.59 4.26 -6.35
CA PRO A 187 30.03 4.95 -7.56
C PRO A 187 31.10 4.11 -8.25
N HIS A 188 30.94 3.89 -9.57
CA HIS A 188 32.04 3.39 -10.39
C HIS A 188 33.19 4.38 -10.24
N ALA A 189 34.30 3.94 -9.67
CA ALA A 189 35.52 4.72 -9.70
C ALA A 189 35.84 5.04 -11.18
N PRO A 190 36.17 6.29 -11.53
CA PRO A 190 36.61 6.60 -12.88
C PRO A 190 37.91 5.82 -13.13
N SER A 191 37.89 4.98 -14.17
CA SER A 191 39.07 4.35 -14.74
C SER A 191 39.99 5.35 -15.42
#